data_AF-A0A1F9E7K0-F1
#
_entry.id   AF-A0A1F9E7K0-F1
#
_cell.length_a   1.000
_cell.length_b   1.000
_cell.length_c   1.000
_cell.angle_alpha   90.00
_cell.angle_beta   90.00
_cell.angle_gamma   90.00
#
_symmetry.space_group_name_H-M   'P 1'
#
loop_
_entity.id
_entity.type
_entity.pdbx_description
1 polymer ?
#
loop_
_entity_poly.entity_id
_entity_poly.type
_entity_poly.pdbx_seq_one_letter_code
_entity_poly.pdbx_strand_id
1 'polypeptide(L)'
;MFCKYCGASNDNDAEFCINCGGSLSKLRRIKMHLDNRLFKTGFSFHTTPFLQALFDVSFNQFVSLKIIKVIYALSIFSAGLVALISIIAGFYGSLFFGIFMLLIGAPLIFLLIVLYSRVLLEVILFNFRTADHEAGAVEQPESTDGIEWNV
;
A
#
# COMPACT_ATOMS: atom_id res chain seq x y z
N MET A 1 -0.03 -21.86 -33.48
CA MET A 1 -0.18 -20.54 -32.80
C MET A 1 0.23 -19.39 -33.71
N PHE A 2 -0.32 -18.18 -33.52
CA PHE A 2 0.02 -17.00 -34.34
C PHE A 2 1.12 -16.15 -33.71
N CYS A 3 2.07 -15.69 -34.53
CA CYS A 3 3.16 -14.83 -34.07
C CYS A 3 2.67 -13.42 -33.78
N LYS A 4 3.03 -12.86 -32.62
CA LYS A 4 2.62 -11.52 -32.19
C LYS A 4 3.31 -10.38 -32.93
N TYR A 5 4.43 -10.66 -33.60
CA TYR A 5 5.20 -9.64 -34.32
C TYR A 5 4.76 -9.50 -35.77
N CYS A 6 4.48 -10.62 -36.46
CA CYS A 6 4.17 -10.62 -37.89
C CYS A 6 2.85 -11.28 -38.26
N GLY A 7 2.12 -11.87 -37.31
CA GLY A 7 0.83 -12.52 -37.56
C GLY A 7 0.88 -13.89 -38.24
N ALA A 8 2.06 -14.40 -38.61
CA ALA A 8 2.17 -15.70 -39.29
C ALA A 8 1.68 -16.87 -38.41
N SER A 9 1.05 -17.86 -39.04
CA SER A 9 0.65 -19.11 -38.40
C SER A 9 1.86 -20.05 -38.28
N ASN A 10 2.09 -20.59 -37.09
CA ASN A 10 3.16 -21.53 -36.79
C ASN A 10 2.58 -22.77 -36.08
N ASP A 11 3.32 -23.87 -36.07
CA ASP A 11 2.94 -25.06 -35.30
C ASP A 11 2.92 -24.79 -33.79
N ASN A 12 2.19 -25.64 -33.05
CA ASN A 12 1.91 -25.42 -31.62
C ASN A 12 3.10 -25.77 -30.71
N ASP A 13 4.14 -26.39 -31.25
CA ASP A 13 5.40 -26.73 -30.61
C ASP A 13 6.60 -25.92 -31.11
N ALA A 14 6.39 -25.06 -32.11
CA ALA A 14 7.45 -24.19 -32.66
C ALA A 14 7.98 -23.20 -31.60
N GLU A 15 9.29 -23.19 -31.39
CA GLU A 15 9.97 -22.31 -30.42
C GLU A 15 10.19 -20.89 -30.99
N PHE A 16 10.25 -20.78 -32.32
CA PHE A 16 10.47 -19.55 -33.08
C PHE A 16 9.51 -19.46 -34.27
N CYS A 17 9.21 -18.24 -34.71
CA CYS A 17 8.34 -18.01 -35.85
C CYS A 17 9.05 -18.27 -37.19
N ILE A 18 8.43 -19.05 -38.07
CA ILE A 18 8.96 -19.42 -39.39
C ILE A 18 9.14 -18.22 -40.33
N ASN A 19 8.37 -17.15 -40.16
CA ASN A 19 8.42 -16.00 -41.06
C ASN A 19 9.37 -14.89 -40.58
N CYS A 20 9.33 -14.51 -39.30
CA CYS A 20 10.12 -13.38 -38.77
C CYS A 20 11.21 -13.76 -37.76
N GLY A 21 11.34 -15.05 -37.40
CA GLY A 21 12.33 -15.52 -36.42
C GLY A 21 12.05 -15.13 -34.97
N GLY A 22 10.94 -14.44 -34.66
CA GLY A 22 10.59 -14.06 -33.29
C GLY A 22 10.32 -15.26 -32.38
N SER A 23 10.79 -15.22 -31.13
CA SER A 23 10.60 -16.31 -30.16
C SER A 23 9.13 -16.45 -29.68
N LEU A 24 8.59 -17.66 -29.74
CA LEU A 24 7.21 -18.02 -29.39
C LEU A 24 7.08 -18.77 -28.05
N SER A 25 8.20 -19.26 -27.50
CA SER A 25 8.25 -20.14 -26.32
C SER A 25 7.66 -19.54 -25.04
N LYS A 26 7.63 -18.20 -24.92
CA LYS A 26 7.18 -17.50 -23.71
C LYS A 26 5.69 -17.70 -23.40
N LEU A 27 4.87 -18.06 -24.38
CA LEU A 27 3.41 -18.19 -24.21
C LEU A 27 2.97 -19.59 -23.77
N ARG A 28 3.83 -20.62 -23.90
CA ARG A 28 3.50 -22.01 -23.50
C ARG A 28 3.47 -22.21 -21.99
N ARG A 29 4.21 -21.40 -21.21
CA ARG A 29 4.34 -21.55 -19.74
C ARG A 29 3.15 -21.03 -18.92
N ILE A 30 2.26 -20.22 -19.48
CA ILE A 30 1.21 -19.56 -18.69
C ILE A 30 0.02 -20.49 -18.42
N LYS A 31 -0.20 -21.54 -19.24
CA LYS A 31 -1.42 -22.34 -19.19
C LYS A 31 -1.49 -23.38 -18.07
N MET A 32 -0.39 -23.62 -17.34
CA MET A 32 -0.33 -24.65 -16.29
C MET A 32 -0.47 -24.10 -14.85
N HIS A 33 -0.56 -22.78 -14.67
CA HIS A 33 -0.51 -22.14 -13.35
C HIS A 33 -1.84 -21.48 -12.92
N LEU A 34 -2.96 -21.98 -13.45
CA LEU A 34 -4.31 -21.48 -13.13
C LEU A 34 -5.07 -22.46 -12.22
N ASP A 35 -4.42 -22.89 -11.14
CA ASP A 35 -5.11 -23.56 -10.04
C ASP A 35 -4.70 -22.93 -8.70
N ASN A 36 -5.66 -22.75 -7.79
CA ASN A 36 -5.53 -22.20 -6.43
C ASN A 36 -5.32 -20.68 -6.21
N ARG A 37 -6.10 -19.79 -6.86
CA ARG A 37 -6.17 -18.36 -6.46
C ARG A 37 -7.51 -17.87 -5.90
N LEU A 38 -8.34 -18.75 -5.34
CA LEU A 38 -9.59 -18.34 -4.68
C LEU A 38 -9.64 -18.55 -3.16
N PHE A 39 -8.65 -19.18 -2.51
CA PHE A 39 -8.83 -19.59 -1.11
C PHE A 39 -7.60 -19.52 -0.19
N LYS A 40 -6.82 -18.43 -0.24
CA LYS A 40 -5.77 -18.25 0.78
C LYS A 40 -5.55 -16.81 1.21
N THR A 41 -6.61 -16.17 1.69
CA THR A 41 -6.49 -15.05 2.64
C THR A 41 -6.26 -15.61 4.04
N GLY A 42 -5.12 -16.27 4.24
CA GLY A 42 -4.57 -16.59 5.55
C GLY A 42 -3.52 -15.52 5.87
N PHE A 43 -3.83 -14.67 6.85
CA PHE A 43 -2.95 -13.64 7.38
C PHE A 43 -1.65 -14.27 7.89
N SER A 44 -0.59 -14.26 7.08
CA SER A 44 0.74 -14.72 7.48
C SER A 44 1.48 -13.55 8.13
N PHE A 45 1.46 -13.51 9.45
CA PHE A 45 2.24 -12.56 10.24
C PHE A 45 3.70 -13.04 10.26
N HIS A 46 4.51 -12.57 9.31
CA HIS A 46 5.95 -12.78 9.28
C HIS A 46 6.63 -11.67 10.10
N THR A 47 7.03 -11.98 11.34
CA THR A 47 7.41 -11.04 12.39
C THR A 47 8.86 -10.55 12.38
N THR A 48 9.62 -10.63 11.27
CA THR A 48 11.08 -10.34 11.34
C THR A 48 11.72 -9.41 10.31
N PRO A 49 10.99 -8.70 9.43
CA PRO A 49 11.54 -7.44 8.87
C PRO A 49 10.61 -6.22 8.99
N PHE A 50 9.32 -6.45 9.26
CA PHE A 50 8.30 -5.39 9.26
C PHE A 50 8.27 -4.56 10.54
N LEU A 51 8.42 -5.20 11.71
CA LEU A 51 8.51 -4.49 12.99
C LEU A 51 9.82 -3.72 13.11
N GLN A 52 10.90 -4.23 12.52
CA GLN A 52 12.20 -3.53 12.47
C GLN A 52 12.14 -2.28 11.57
N ALA A 53 11.38 -2.32 10.47
CA ALA A 53 11.11 -1.14 9.65
C ALA A 53 10.14 -0.14 10.31
N LEU A 54 9.27 -0.59 11.22
CA LEU A 54 8.36 0.28 11.99
C LEU A 54 9.05 1.00 13.15
N PHE A 55 10.09 0.40 13.74
CA PHE A 55 10.92 1.01 14.79
C PHE A 55 12.25 1.55 14.24
N ASP A 56 12.35 1.76 12.92
CA ASP A 56 13.53 2.38 12.33
C ASP A 56 13.50 3.90 12.59
N VAL A 57 14.13 4.32 13.68
CA VAL A 57 14.29 5.73 14.10
C VAL A 57 15.23 6.50 13.15
N SER A 58 15.78 5.83 12.12
CA SER A 58 16.79 6.39 11.20
C SER A 58 16.20 7.27 10.09
N PHE A 59 14.89 7.21 9.80
CA PHE A 59 14.17 8.08 8.84
C PHE A 59 14.85 8.36 7.48
N ASN A 60 15.80 7.52 7.03
CA ASN A 60 16.69 7.89 5.93
C ASN A 60 16.21 7.45 4.53
N GLN A 61 15.05 6.76 4.42
CA GLN A 61 14.43 6.46 3.14
C GLN A 61 12.91 6.64 3.19
N PHE A 62 12.38 7.32 2.19
CA PHE A 62 10.96 7.61 1.98
C PHE A 62 10.14 6.32 1.78
N VAL A 63 9.75 5.67 2.89
CA VAL A 63 8.81 4.52 2.91
C VAL A 63 7.39 5.02 3.27
N SER A 64 7.00 6.18 2.74
CA SER A 64 5.85 6.94 3.26
C SER A 64 4.50 6.24 3.02
N LEU A 65 4.26 5.71 1.81
CA LEU A 65 2.94 5.18 1.45
C LEU A 65 2.63 3.79 2.01
N LYS A 66 3.64 2.95 2.23
CA LYS A 66 3.45 1.61 2.81
C LYS A 66 3.21 1.71 4.33
N ILE A 67 3.95 2.58 5.02
CA ILE A 67 3.86 2.74 6.47
C ILE A 67 2.52 3.37 6.89
N ILE A 68 1.98 4.34 6.13
CA ILE A 68 0.68 4.98 6.43
C ILE A 68 -0.45 3.96 6.59
N LYS A 69 -0.53 2.94 5.71
CA LYS A 69 -1.55 1.88 5.80
C LYS A 69 -1.43 1.07 7.09
N VAL A 70 -0.20 0.83 7.53
CA VAL A 70 0.11 0.07 8.74
C VAL A 70 -0.27 0.87 9.98
N ILE A 71 0.12 2.13 10.05
CA ILE A 71 -0.21 3.03 11.16
C ILE A 71 -1.73 3.15 11.29
N TYR A 72 -2.46 3.27 10.17
CA TYR A 72 -3.91 3.31 10.22
C TYR A 72 -4.52 2.02 10.79
N ALA A 73 -4.10 0.85 10.28
CA ALA A 73 -4.58 -0.43 10.78
C ALA A 73 -4.26 -0.62 12.28
N LEU A 74 -3.06 -0.22 12.71
CA LEU A 74 -2.66 -0.24 14.11
C LEU A 74 -3.50 0.71 14.97
N SER A 75 -3.86 1.89 14.44
CA SER A 75 -4.72 2.86 15.13
C SER A 75 -6.15 2.35 15.33
N ILE A 76 -6.71 1.61 14.36
CA ILE A 76 -8.03 0.98 14.51
C ILE A 76 -7.97 -0.12 15.58
N PHE A 77 -6.90 -0.92 15.55
CA PHE A 77 -6.70 -1.98 16.53
C PHE A 77 -6.56 -1.42 17.95
N SER A 78 -5.76 -0.36 18.14
CA SER A 78 -5.61 0.30 19.44
C SER A 78 -6.89 1.01 19.87
N ALA A 79 -7.64 1.64 18.96
CA ALA A 79 -8.95 2.22 19.27
C ALA A 79 -9.94 1.18 19.81
N GLY A 80 -9.97 -0.01 19.21
CA GLY A 80 -10.78 -1.13 19.70
C GLY A 80 -10.37 -1.57 21.10
N LEU A 81 -9.07 -1.66 21.38
CA LEU A 81 -8.56 -2.03 22.70
C LEU A 81 -8.90 -0.97 23.76
N VAL A 82 -8.72 0.32 23.43
CA VAL A 82 -9.07 1.44 24.31
C VAL A 82 -10.57 1.45 24.61
N ALA A 83 -11.42 1.22 23.61
CA ALA A 83 -12.86 1.11 23.80
C ALA A 83 -13.22 -0.05 24.74
N LEU A 84 -12.60 -1.23 24.56
CA LEU A 84 -12.83 -2.39 25.42
C LEU A 84 -12.40 -2.14 26.87
N ILE A 85 -11.22 -1.56 27.08
CA ILE A 85 -10.72 -1.18 28.40
C ILE A 85 -11.64 -0.15 29.05
N SER A 86 -12.15 0.82 28.29
CA SER A 86 -13.07 1.85 28.78
C SER A 86 -14.40 1.27 29.28
N ILE A 87 -14.92 0.22 28.62
CA ILE A 87 -16.12 -0.49 29.08
C ILE A 87 -15.85 -1.15 30.43
N ILE A 88 -14.74 -1.89 30.55
CA ILE A 88 -14.36 -2.57 31.79
C ILE A 88 -14.18 -1.56 32.93
N ALA A 89 -13.44 -0.48 32.69
CA ALA A 89 -13.25 0.61 33.64
C ALA A 89 -14.58 1.27 34.05
N GLY A 90 -15.53 1.38 33.11
CA GLY A 90 -16.87 1.89 33.37
C GLY A 90 -17.65 1.06 34.39
N PHE A 91 -17.61 -0.27 34.25
CA PHE A 91 -18.27 -1.19 35.18
C PHE A 91 -17.60 -1.25 36.56
N TYR A 92 -16.29 -1.00 36.64
CA TYR A 92 -15.61 -0.87 37.93
C TYR A 92 -16.10 0.33 38.75
N GLY A 93 -16.54 1.40 38.10
CA GLY A 93 -17.08 2.59 38.78
C GLY A 93 -18.51 2.40 39.24
N SER A 94 -19.43 2.06 38.33
CA SER A 94 -20.82 1.76 38.66
C SER A 94 -21.54 1.04 37.53
N LEU A 95 -22.62 0.33 37.85
CA LEU A 95 -23.42 -0.40 36.86
C LEU A 95 -24.08 0.55 35.83
N PHE A 96 -24.63 1.68 36.27
CA PHE A 96 -25.21 2.69 35.38
C PHE A 96 -24.17 3.30 34.43
N PHE A 97 -22.98 3.64 34.95
CA PHE A 97 -21.91 4.19 34.14
C PHE A 97 -21.33 3.16 33.15
N GLY A 98 -21.23 1.89 33.55
CA GLY A 98 -20.85 0.79 32.67
C GLY A 98 -21.81 0.61 31.49
N ILE A 99 -23.13 0.65 31.73
CA ILE A 99 -24.14 0.59 30.66
C ILE A 99 -24.04 1.80 29.72
N PHE A 100 -23.87 3.00 30.27
CA PHE A 100 -23.66 4.21 29.46
C PHE A 100 -22.41 4.10 28.59
N MET A 101 -21.29 3.64 29.15
CA MET A 101 -20.06 3.41 28.40
C MET A 101 -20.22 2.30 27.35
N LEU A 102 -20.95 1.23 27.61
CA LEU A 102 -21.15 0.16 26.64
C LEU A 102 -21.99 0.62 25.43
N LEU A 103 -23.06 1.38 25.69
CA LEU A 103 -24.04 1.74 24.65
C LEU A 103 -23.65 2.98 23.84
N ILE A 104 -23.11 3.99 24.51
CA ILE A 104 -22.87 5.32 23.91
C ILE A 104 -21.39 5.68 23.99
N GLY A 105 -20.77 5.53 25.15
CA GLY A 105 -19.40 6.00 25.39
C GLY A 105 -18.36 5.30 24.51
N ALA A 106 -18.31 3.97 24.50
CA ALA A 106 -17.31 3.18 23.79
C ALA A 106 -17.45 3.30 22.26
N PRO A 107 -18.65 3.22 21.65
CA PRO A 107 -18.82 3.53 20.23
C PRO A 107 -18.37 4.96 19.88
N LEU A 108 -18.68 5.94 20.74
CA LEU A 108 -18.28 7.33 20.53
C LEU A 108 -16.76 7.52 20.63
N ILE A 109 -16.12 6.94 21.65
CA ILE A 109 -14.66 6.97 21.85
C ILE A 109 -13.96 6.30 20.67
N PHE A 110 -14.40 5.11 20.27
CA PHE A 110 -13.84 4.40 19.12
C PHE A 110 -13.93 5.26 17.85
N LEU A 111 -15.10 5.82 17.57
CA LEU A 111 -15.32 6.67 16.40
C LEU A 111 -14.45 7.92 16.45
N LEU A 112 -14.35 8.61 17.59
CA LEU A 112 -13.51 9.79 17.74
C LEU A 112 -12.03 9.49 17.52
N ILE A 113 -11.51 8.40 18.07
CA ILE A 113 -10.10 8.01 17.89
C ILE A 113 -9.83 7.68 16.41
N VAL A 114 -10.71 6.92 15.75
CA VAL A 114 -10.56 6.55 14.34
C VAL A 114 -10.71 7.78 13.42
N LEU A 115 -11.62 8.70 13.73
CA LEU A 115 -11.79 9.94 13.00
C LEU A 115 -10.54 10.83 13.14
N TYR A 116 -10.06 11.00 14.36
CA TYR A 116 -8.86 11.78 14.65
C TYR A 116 -7.64 11.20 13.93
N SER A 117 -7.43 9.87 14.00
CA SER A 117 -6.32 9.22 13.30
C SER A 117 -6.43 9.40 11.78
N ARG A 118 -7.64 9.40 11.22
CA ARG A 118 -7.86 9.65 9.79
C ARG A 118 -7.47 11.06 9.37
N VAL A 119 -7.89 12.08 10.11
CA VAL A 119 -7.51 13.49 9.84
C VAL A 119 -6.00 13.65 9.97
N LEU A 120 -5.40 13.06 10.99
CA LEU A 120 -3.95 13.14 11.22
C LEU A 120 -3.16 12.50 10.06
N LEU A 121 -3.59 11.34 9.58
CA LEU A 121 -2.96 10.69 8.41
C LEU A 121 -3.15 11.50 7.12
N GLU A 122 -4.28 12.16 6.95
CA GLU A 122 -4.54 13.05 5.80
C GLU A 122 -3.58 14.24 5.81
N VAL A 123 -3.36 14.87 6.96
CA VAL A 123 -2.38 15.95 7.14
C VAL A 123 -0.96 15.46 6.89
N ILE A 124 -0.59 14.28 7.42
CA ILE A 124 0.72 13.67 7.16
C ILE A 124 0.93 13.43 5.66
N LEU A 125 -0.05 12.83 4.98
CA LEU A 125 0.02 12.53 3.55
C LEU A 125 0.09 13.80 2.69
N PHE A 126 -0.61 14.85 3.10
CA PHE A 126 -0.56 16.16 2.45
C PHE A 126 0.85 16.76 2.50
N ASN A 127 1.51 16.72 3.67
CA ASN A 127 2.88 17.20 3.82
C ASN A 127 3.86 16.40 2.94
N PHE A 128 3.75 15.07 2.92
CA PHE A 128 4.59 14.23 2.05
C PHE A 128 4.39 14.52 0.57
N ARG A 129 3.14 14.65 0.11
CA ARG A 129 2.86 14.98 -1.30
C ARG A 129 3.45 16.32 -1.71
N THR A 130 3.43 17.31 -0.82
CA THR A 130 4.00 18.64 -1.10
C THR A 130 5.51 18.56 -1.28
N ALA A 131 6.21 17.82 -0.40
CA ALA A 131 7.65 17.62 -0.52
C ALA A 131 8.06 16.92 -1.83
N ASP A 132 7.25 15.95 -2.30
CA ASP A 132 7.50 15.25 -3.57
C ASP A 132 7.37 16.18 -4.79
N HIS A 133 6.42 17.14 -4.75
CA HIS A 133 6.22 18.11 -5.83
C HIS A 133 7.35 19.14 -5.92
N GLU A 134 7.91 19.55 -4.78
CA GLU A 134 9.06 20.47 -4.74
C GLU A 134 10.33 19.81 -5.29
N ALA A 135 10.57 18.53 -4.99
CA ALA A 135 11.73 17.80 -5.49
C ALA A 135 11.73 17.67 -7.04
N GLY A 136 10.55 17.50 -7.66
CA GLY A 136 10.43 17.41 -9.12
C GLY A 136 10.55 18.75 -9.87
N ALA A 137 10.37 19.88 -9.18
CA ALA A 137 10.46 21.21 -9.80
C ALA A 137 11.91 21.69 -10.00
N VAL A 138 12.86 21.14 -9.23
CA VAL A 138 14.30 21.48 -9.32
C VAL A 138 14.98 20.81 -10.52
N GLU A 139 14.33 19.82 -11.13
CA GLU A 139 14.91 18.99 -12.21
C GLU A 139 14.59 19.49 -13.63
N GLN A 140 14.11 20.73 -13.81
CA GLN A 140 14.12 21.33 -15.14
C GLN A 140 15.58 21.62 -15.51
N PRO A 141 16.18 20.94 -16.51
CA PRO A 141 17.48 21.33 -17.00
C PRO A 141 17.33 22.76 -17.50
N GLU A 142 18.10 23.67 -16.88
CA GLU A 142 18.38 24.99 -17.39
C GLU A 142 18.51 24.87 -18.91
N SER A 143 17.49 25.38 -19.62
CA SER A 143 17.51 25.35 -21.07
C SER A 143 18.74 26.16 -21.46
N THR A 144 19.75 25.46 -21.98
CA THR A 144 20.86 26.05 -22.72
C THR A 144 20.26 26.74 -23.95
N ASP A 145 19.59 27.85 -23.74
CA ASP A 145 19.24 28.84 -24.75
C ASP A 145 20.38 29.84 -24.81
N GLY A 146 21.55 29.28 -25.12
CA GLY A 146 22.73 29.97 -25.58
C GLY A 146 23.06 29.38 -26.94
N ILE A 147 22.10 29.38 -27.86
CA ILE A 147 22.39 29.06 -29.25
C ILE A 147 23.07 30.28 -29.87
N GLU A 148 24.38 30.35 -29.69
CA GLU A 148 25.28 31.17 -30.48
C GLU A 148 25.35 30.57 -31.90
N TRP A 149 24.40 30.94 -32.76
CA TRP A 149 24.57 30.78 -34.20
C TRP A 149 25.49 31.88 -34.70
N ASN A 150 26.80 31.66 -34.60
CA ASN A 150 27.76 32.54 -35.26
C ASN A 150 27.89 32.15 -36.74
N VAL A 151 27.56 33.13 -37.58
CA VAL A 151 27.66 33.17 -39.05
C VAL A 151 29.11 33.30 -39.49
#